data_AF-A0A1J3H025-F1
#
_entry.id   AF-A0A1J3H025-F1
#
_cell.length_a   1.000
_cell.length_b   1.000
_cell.length_c   1.000
_cell.angle_alpha   90.00
_cell.angle_beta   90.00
_cell.angle_gamma   90.00
#
_symmetry.space_group_name_H-M   'P 1'
#
loop_
_entity.id
_entity.type
_entity.pdbx_description
1 polymer ?
#
loop_
_entity_poly.entity_id
_entity_poly.type
_entity_poly.pdbx_seq_one_letter_code
_entity_poly.pdbx_strand_id
1 'polypeptide(L)'
;SYLVDSLGLTTKLAQSISKRVCFEEKGNPDSVLNLFKSYGFTDSQISSIITDHPSLLILDAEKSLAPKLEFLQSRGASTSELTETLSKV
;
A
#
# COMPACT_ATOMS: atom_id res chain seq x y z
N SER A 1 8.67 1.59 -15.54
CA SER A 1 7.26 1.81 -15.13
C SER A 1 7.19 1.63 -13.63
N TYR A 2 7.06 2.72 -12.86
CA TYR A 2 7.32 2.75 -11.41
C TYR A 2 6.77 1.54 -10.61
N LEU A 3 5.49 1.19 -10.77
CA LEU A 3 4.88 0.05 -10.04
C LEU A 3 5.38 -1.33 -10.50
N VAL A 4 5.80 -1.46 -11.76
CA VAL A 4 6.42 -2.69 -12.28
C VAL A 4 7.80 -2.87 -11.65
N ASP A 5 8.57 -1.79 -11.56
CA ASP A 5 9.94 -1.80 -11.05
C ASP A 5 9.98 -1.92 -9.51
N SER A 6 9.02 -1.31 -8.82
CA SER A 6 8.97 -1.25 -7.35
C SER A 6 8.28 -2.46 -6.71
N LEU A 7 7.22 -3.00 -7.35
CA LEU A 7 6.38 -4.08 -6.80
C LEU A 7 6.40 -5.37 -7.64
N GLY A 8 7.13 -5.41 -8.75
CA GLY A 8 7.15 -6.57 -9.65
C GLY A 8 5.81 -6.83 -10.37
N LEU A 9 4.93 -5.82 -10.44
CA LEU A 9 3.62 -5.94 -11.05
C LEU A 9 3.71 -6.10 -12.56
N THR A 10 2.73 -6.79 -13.16
CA THR A 10 2.65 -6.83 -14.63
C THR A 10 2.35 -5.45 -15.21
N THR A 11 2.86 -5.16 -16.41
CA THR A 11 2.67 -3.86 -17.07
C THR A 11 1.20 -3.48 -17.22
N LYS A 12 0.33 -4.47 -17.46
CA LYS A 12 -1.13 -4.29 -17.59
C LYS A 12 -1.80 -3.91 -16.26
N LEU A 13 -1.38 -4.52 -15.15
CA LEU A 13 -1.86 -4.16 -13.81
C LEU A 13 -1.34 -2.78 -13.41
N ALA A 14 -0.05 -2.52 -13.59
CA ALA A 14 0.56 -1.22 -13.31
C ALA A 14 -0.14 -0.09 -14.08
N GLN A 15 -0.50 -0.30 -15.36
CA GLN A 15 -1.29 0.67 -16.12
C GLN A 15 -2.71 0.83 -15.60
N SER A 16 -3.36 -0.24 -15.15
CA SER A 16 -4.72 -0.18 -14.59
C SER A 16 -4.75 0.58 -13.26
N ILE A 17 -3.76 0.34 -12.41
CA ILE A 17 -3.54 1.06 -11.15
C ILE A 17 -3.23 2.53 -11.46
N SER A 18 -2.28 2.82 -12.34
CA SER A 18 -1.92 4.19 -12.72
C SER A 18 -3.08 4.98 -13.35
N LYS A 19 -4.08 4.30 -13.94
CA LYS A 19 -5.30 4.96 -14.43
C LYS A 19 -6.31 5.27 -13.33
N ARG A 20 -6.31 4.47 -12.25
CA ARG A 20 -7.17 4.68 -11.07
C ARG A 20 -6.60 5.72 -10.11
N VAL A 21 -5.31 6.00 -10.23
CA VAL A 21 -4.54 6.84 -9.31
C VAL A 21 -3.87 7.93 -10.11
N CYS A 22 -4.46 9.12 -10.15
CA CYS A 22 -3.76 10.30 -10.64
C CYS A 22 -2.81 10.79 -9.54
N PHE A 23 -1.50 10.68 -9.78
CA PHE A 23 -0.45 11.17 -8.87
C PHE A 23 -0.37 12.71 -8.77
N GLU A 24 -1.35 13.44 -9.31
CA GLU A 24 -1.38 14.90 -9.33
C GLU A 24 -1.62 15.54 -7.95
N GLU A 25 -2.12 14.77 -6.97
CA GLU A 25 -2.39 15.26 -5.63
C GLU A 25 -1.56 14.51 -4.57
N LYS A 26 -0.48 15.17 -4.12
CA LYS A 26 0.09 15.16 -2.75
C LYS A 26 0.55 13.84 -2.11
N GLY A 27 0.24 12.68 -2.68
CA GLY A 27 0.64 11.37 -2.17
C GLY A 27 2.00 10.95 -2.70
N ASN A 28 2.87 10.51 -1.80
CA ASN A 28 4.14 9.91 -2.17
C ASN A 28 4.01 8.38 -2.10
N PRO A 29 3.98 7.67 -3.25
CA PRO A 29 3.90 6.22 -3.25
C PRO A 29 5.09 5.58 -2.53
N ASP A 30 6.29 6.16 -2.60
CA ASP A 30 7.46 5.64 -1.89
C ASP A 30 7.27 5.68 -0.36
N SER A 31 6.60 6.71 0.16
CA SER A 31 6.29 6.80 1.61
C SER A 31 5.32 5.69 2.04
N VAL A 32 4.33 5.38 1.21
CA VAL A 32 3.37 4.29 1.47
C VAL A 32 4.09 2.94 1.46
N LEU A 33 4.94 2.71 0.46
CA LEU A 33 5.71 1.47 0.34
C LEU A 33 6.68 1.29 1.51
N ASN A 34 7.43 2.34 1.88
CA ASN A 34 8.34 2.29 3.01
C ASN A 34 7.63 2.07 4.34
N LEU A 35 6.45 2.66 4.54
CA LEU A 35 5.65 2.42 5.73
C LEU A 35 5.25 0.95 5.83
N PHE A 36 4.70 0.36 4.77
CA PHE A 36 4.37 -1.06 4.82
C PHE A 36 5.62 -1.93 5.09
N LYS A 37 6.76 -1.62 4.47
CA LYS A 37 8.02 -2.32 4.76
C LYS A 37 8.47 -2.17 6.21
N SER A 38 8.32 -0.99 6.82
CA SER A 38 8.69 -0.76 8.22
C SER A 38 7.80 -1.54 9.20
N TYR A 39 6.55 -1.82 8.80
CA TYR A 39 5.63 -2.68 9.54
C TYR A 39 5.86 -4.18 9.28
N GLY A 40 6.81 -4.55 8.42
CA GLY A 40 7.20 -5.94 8.13
C GLY A 40 6.40 -6.60 7.00
N PHE A 41 5.70 -5.82 6.17
CA PHE A 41 5.02 -6.37 5.00
C PHE A 41 6.03 -6.71 3.89
N THR A 42 5.78 -7.82 3.20
CA THR A 42 6.55 -8.24 2.02
C THR A 42 6.10 -7.52 0.76
N ASP A 43 6.98 -7.39 -0.24
CA ASP A 43 6.63 -6.77 -1.53
C ASP A 43 5.41 -7.43 -2.20
N SER A 44 5.24 -8.74 -2.03
CA SER A 44 4.07 -9.47 -2.55
C SER A 44 2.76 -9.08 -1.86
N GLN A 45 2.78 -8.92 -0.53
CA GLN A 45 1.60 -8.46 0.22
C GLN A 45 1.25 -7.03 -0.14
N ILE A 46 2.26 -6.16 -0.24
CA ILE A 46 2.08 -4.77 -0.64
C ILE A 46 1.50 -4.71 -2.07
N SER A 47 2.04 -5.49 -2.99
CA SER A 47 1.53 -5.61 -4.36
C SER A 47 0.05 -6.00 -4.39
N SER A 48 -0.38 -6.95 -3.55
CA SER A 48 -1.79 -7.33 -3.44
C SER A 48 -2.64 -6.16 -2.94
N ILE A 49 -2.26 -5.54 -1.82
CA ILE A 49 -2.99 -4.42 -1.21
C ILE A 49 -3.14 -3.26 -2.20
N ILE A 50 -2.07 -2.89 -2.92
CA ILE A 50 -2.08 -1.81 -3.90
C ILE A 50 -2.88 -2.17 -5.15
N THR A 51 -2.99 -3.45 -5.48
CA THR A 51 -3.83 -3.92 -6.60
C THR A 51 -5.31 -3.79 -6.26
N ASP A 52 -5.71 -4.16 -5.05
CA ASP A 52 -7.09 -4.04 -4.55
C ASP A 52 -7.46 -2.57 -4.25
N HIS A 53 -6.57 -1.84 -3.59
CA HIS A 53 -6.76 -0.45 -3.14
C HIS A 53 -5.66 0.46 -3.68
N PRO A 54 -5.70 0.77 -4.98
CA PRO A 54 -4.68 1.60 -5.60
C PRO A 54 -4.68 3.05 -5.08
N SER A 55 -5.82 3.52 -4.55
CA SER A 55 -5.96 4.82 -3.89
C SER A 55 -5.11 4.99 -2.64
N LEU A 56 -4.56 3.91 -2.06
CA LEU A 56 -3.64 4.03 -0.92
C LEU A 56 -2.35 4.77 -1.30
N LEU A 57 -1.93 4.71 -2.57
CA LEU A 57 -0.72 5.38 -3.07
C LEU A 57 -0.82 6.91 -3.11
N ILE A 58 -2.03 7.47 -3.13
CA ILE A 58 -2.27 8.93 -3.09
C ILE A 58 -2.48 9.45 -1.66
N LEU A 59 -2.67 8.56 -0.68
CA LEU A 59 -2.86 8.98 0.70
C LEU A 59 -1.51 9.37 1.33
N ASP A 60 -1.59 10.28 2.30
CA ASP A 60 -0.46 10.58 3.18
C ASP A 60 -0.22 9.36 4.09
N ALA A 61 0.84 8.61 3.81
CA ALA A 61 1.16 7.38 4.52
C ALA A 61 1.25 7.59 6.03
N GLU A 62 1.95 8.65 6.46
CA GLU A 62 2.18 8.92 7.88
C GLU A 62 0.93 9.42 8.59
N LYS A 63 0.10 10.24 7.94
CA LYS A 63 -1.12 10.78 8.58
C LYS A 63 -2.31 9.85 8.50
N SER A 64 -2.40 9.03 7.45
CA SER A 64 -3.59 8.21 7.18
C SER A 64 -3.39 6.74 7.53
N LEU A 65 -2.25 6.16 7.13
CA LEU A 65 -2.02 4.71 7.25
C LEU A 65 -1.29 4.36 8.55
N ALA A 66 -0.27 5.12 8.93
CA ALA A 66 0.51 4.85 10.13
C ALA A 66 -0.35 4.76 11.41
N PRO A 67 -1.26 5.70 11.74
CA PRO A 67 -2.07 5.61 12.96
C PRO A 67 -3.03 4.40 12.93
N LYS A 68 -3.50 3.98 11.75
CA LYS A 68 -4.37 2.79 11.64
C LYS A 68 -3.57 1.50 11.86
N LEU A 69 -2.38 1.41 11.28
CA LEU A 69 -1.50 0.26 11.44
C LEU A 69 -0.99 0.16 12.89
N GLU A 70 -0.58 1.28 13.49
CA GLU A 70 -0.16 1.36 14.88
C GLU A 70 -1.29 0.95 15.82
N PHE A 71 -2.51 1.44 15.59
CA PHE A 71 -3.67 1.05 16.38
C PHE A 71 -3.92 -0.46 16.33
N LEU A 72 -3.87 -1.07 15.14
CA LEU A 72 -4.06 -2.50 15.00
C LEU A 72 -2.93 -3.31 15.65
N GLN A 73 -1.67 -2.90 15.49
CA GLN A 73 -0.54 -3.53 16.20
C GLN A 73 -0.67 -3.40 17.73
N SER A 74 -1.13 -2.25 18.24
CA SER A 74 -1.35 -2.04 19.68
C SER A 74 -2.41 -2.99 20.26
N ARG A 75 -3.32 -3.46 19.41
CA ARG A 75 -4.34 -4.46 19.74
C ARG A 75 -3.86 -5.90 19.59
N GLY A 76 -2.60 -6.11 19.23
CA GLY A 76 -1.99 -7.43 19.04
C GLY A 76 -2.14 -8.02 17.65
N ALA A 77 -2.57 -7.24 16.64
CA ALA A 77 -2.70 -7.74 15.29
C ALA A 77 -1.33 -8.07 14.67
N SER A 78 -1.23 -9.27 14.11
CA SER A 78 -0.06 -9.68 13.32
C SER A 78 -0.07 -9.03 11.93
N THR A 79 1.09 -8.93 11.29
CA THR A 79 1.24 -8.38 9.94
C THR A 79 0.36 -9.08 8.89
N SER A 80 0.12 -10.39 9.08
CA SER A 80 -0.79 -11.15 8.22
C SER A 80 -2.25 -10.70 8.39
N GLU A 81 -2.70 -10.49 9.63
CA GLU A 81 -4.06 -9.99 9.91
C GLU A 81 -4.24 -8.54 9.42
N LEU A 82 -3.19 -7.72 9.50
CA LEU A 82 -3.20 -6.38 8.91
C LEU A 82 -3.35 -6.44 7.38
N THR A 83 -2.66 -7.36 6.73
CA THR A 83 -2.79 -7.57 5.28
C THR A 83 -4.21 -8.01 4.91
N GLU A 84 -4.75 -8.96 5.65
CA GLU A 84 -6.09 -9.49 5.41
C GLU A 84 -7.17 -8.42 5.62
N THR A 85 -7.06 -7.62 6.68
CA THR A 85 -8.00 -6.52 6.96
C THR A 85 -7.92 -5.41 5.92
N LEU A 86 -6.73 -5.09 5.42
CA LEU A 86 -6.55 -4.10 4.35
C LEU A 86 -6.96 -4.61 2.96
N SER A 87 -6.91 -5.92 2.72
CA SER A 87 -7.36 -6.52 1.45
C SER A 87 -8.88 -6.67 1.32
N LYS A 88 -9.63 -6.49 2.43
CA LYS A 88 -11.08 -6.72 2.51
C LYS A 88 -11.90 -5.43 2.66
N VAL A 89 -11.27 -4.27 2.62
CA VAL A 89 -11.87 -2.96 2.98
C VAL A 89 -12.63 -2.31 1.83
#